data_AF-A0A9Q3UTI4-F1
#
_entry.id   AF-A0A9Q3UTI4-F1
#
_cell.length_a   1.000
_cell.length_b   1.000
_cell.length_c   1.000
_cell.angle_alpha   90.00
_cell.angle_beta   90.00
_cell.angle_gamma   90.00
#
_symmetry.space_group_name_H-M   'P 1'
#
loop_
_entity.id
_entity.type
_entity.pdbx_description
1 polymer ?
#
loop_
_entity_poly.entity_id
_entity_poly.type
_entity_poly.pdbx_seq_one_letter_code
_entity_poly.pdbx_strand_id
1 'polypeptide(L)'
;MNRIVYIKRFSLENLFFYLTLKKYSQSSVKISDICGNVKRNNIYHLTMKLLTILFVTFALALIGTKIFQGDWNLVFSGNLGMAAFMLFTGFAHFKFQKGMALMIPEFIPAKMFWVYFTGLIEIAAAIGLMIPSIRELTSILLIIFLVLVFIANIDSSRKKVNLFKADYSGPGMSYLYKERIPMQIILIAWTWFFGIYLN
;
A
#
# COMPACT_ATOMS: atom_id res chain seq x y z
N MET A 1 38.11 27.87 28.77
CA MET A 1 36.95 28.31 27.96
C MET A 1 36.78 27.33 26.80
N ASN A 2 35.59 26.75 26.69
CA ASN A 2 35.30 25.38 26.26
C ASN A 2 35.62 24.99 24.80
N ARG A 3 36.35 23.88 24.59
CA ARG A 3 36.23 23.01 23.41
C ARG A 3 35.20 21.92 23.72
N ILE A 4 34.04 21.96 23.09
CA ILE A 4 33.08 20.85 23.11
C ILE A 4 33.37 19.96 21.90
N VAL A 5 33.96 18.81 22.21
CA VAL A 5 34.17 17.67 21.33
C VAL A 5 32.83 16.97 21.13
N TYR A 6 32.33 16.90 19.90
CA TYR A 6 31.26 15.97 19.53
C TYR A 6 31.87 14.75 18.87
N ILE A 7 32.28 13.76 19.68
CA ILE A 7 32.52 12.39 19.21
C ILE A 7 31.14 11.78 18.95
N LYS A 8 30.72 11.72 17.68
CA LYS A 8 29.54 10.97 17.27
C LYS A 8 29.95 9.49 17.15
N ARG A 9 29.48 8.71 18.12
CA ARG A 9 29.54 7.24 18.26
C ARG A 9 29.69 6.50 16.91
N PHE A 10 30.85 5.91 16.68
CA PHE A 10 31.15 5.10 15.51
C PHE A 10 30.54 3.69 15.70
N SER A 11 29.44 3.39 15.01
CA SER A 11 28.80 2.06 14.98
C SER A 11 29.55 1.13 14.00
N LEU A 12 29.67 -0.16 14.33
CA LEU A 12 30.26 -1.20 13.48
C LEU A 12 29.63 -1.27 12.07
N GLU A 13 28.38 -0.84 11.92
CA GLU A 13 27.69 -0.73 10.63
C GLU A 13 28.35 0.27 9.67
N ASN A 14 28.95 1.35 10.20
CA ASN A 14 29.65 2.35 9.39
C ASN A 14 30.98 1.81 8.85
N LEU A 15 31.62 0.86 9.55
CA LEU A 15 32.87 0.24 9.11
C LEU A 15 32.62 -0.74 7.96
N PHE A 16 31.54 -1.53 8.03
CA PHE A 16 31.14 -2.44 6.95
C PHE A 16 30.75 -1.67 5.68
N PHE A 17 30.04 -0.55 5.85
CA PHE A 17 29.69 0.37 4.76
C PHE A 17 30.94 0.99 4.11
N TYR A 18 31.90 1.45 4.91
CA TYR A 18 33.13 2.06 4.42
C TYR A 18 34.05 1.06 3.69
N LEU A 19 34.17 -0.17 4.21
CA LEU A 19 34.97 -1.23 3.59
C LEU A 19 34.34 -1.75 2.27
N THR A 20 33.01 -1.75 2.18
CA THR A 20 32.28 -2.10 0.94
C THR A 20 32.51 -1.04 -0.15
N LEU A 21 32.50 0.24 0.22
CA LEU A 21 32.79 1.35 -0.71
C LEU A 21 34.24 1.31 -1.23
N LYS A 22 35.20 0.95 -0.37
CA LYS A 22 36.61 0.85 -0.78
C LYS A 22 36.86 -0.29 -1.77
N LYS A 23 36.10 -1.39 -1.67
CA LYS A 23 36.17 -2.53 -2.61
C LYS A 23 35.55 -2.22 -3.98
N TYR A 24 34.61 -1.27 -4.05
CA TYR A 24 33.93 -0.87 -5.29
C TYR A 24 34.56 0.33 -6.01
N SER A 25 35.41 1.11 -5.33
CA SER A 25 36.18 2.21 -5.94
C SER A 25 37.18 1.77 -7.02
N GLN A 26 37.42 0.46 -7.18
CA GLN A 26 38.25 -0.12 -8.25
C GLN A 26 37.44 -0.56 -9.48
N SER A 27 36.11 -0.53 -9.41
CA SER A 27 35.22 -0.88 -10.51
C SER A 27 34.59 0.39 -11.05
N SER A 28 34.53 0.56 -12.37
CA SER A 28 33.96 1.72 -13.09
C SER A 28 32.45 1.94 -12.91
N VAL A 29 31.87 1.44 -11.82
CA VAL A 29 30.46 1.54 -11.46
C VAL A 29 30.23 2.88 -10.76
N LYS A 30 29.43 3.76 -11.34
CA LYS A 30 29.08 5.04 -10.69
C LYS A 30 28.32 4.76 -9.39
N ILE A 31 28.74 5.41 -8.31
CA ILE A 31 28.10 5.34 -6.98
C ILE A 31 26.61 5.75 -7.05
N SER A 32 26.23 6.60 -8.02
CA SER A 32 24.84 6.95 -8.31
C SER A 32 23.96 5.75 -8.69
N ASP A 33 24.53 4.77 -9.39
CA ASP A 33 23.79 3.61 -9.90
C ASP A 33 23.57 2.58 -8.79
N ILE A 34 24.52 2.46 -7.86
CA ILE A 34 24.43 1.62 -6.66
C ILE A 34 23.40 2.21 -5.68
N CYS A 35 23.47 3.51 -5.41
CA CYS A 35 22.51 4.19 -4.53
C CYS A 35 21.09 4.21 -5.14
N GLY A 36 21.00 4.31 -6.46
CA GLY A 36 19.76 4.16 -7.22
C GLY A 36 19.14 2.77 -7.10
N ASN A 37 19.94 1.70 -7.20
CA ASN A 37 19.47 0.32 -7.06
C ASN A 37 19.03 -0.04 -5.63
N VAL A 38 19.75 0.43 -4.60
CA VAL A 38 19.39 0.20 -3.19
C VAL A 38 18.08 0.92 -2.82
N LYS A 39 17.86 2.14 -3.30
CA LYS A 39 16.58 2.86 -3.10
C LYS A 39 15.42 2.23 -3.86
N ARG A 40 15.68 1.65 -5.05
CA ARG A 40 14.66 0.96 -5.85
C ARG A 40 14.11 -0.26 -5.12
N ASN A 41 14.98 -1.07 -4.51
CA ASN A 41 14.58 -2.26 -3.74
C ASN A 41 13.67 -1.96 -2.54
N ASN A 42 13.76 -0.78 -1.93
CA ASN A 42 12.93 -0.43 -0.76
C ASN A 42 11.48 -0.04 -1.09
N ILE A 43 11.19 0.46 -2.30
CA ILE A 43 9.82 0.83 -2.68
C ILE A 43 9.00 -0.42 -2.99
N TYR A 44 9.62 -1.46 -3.56
CA TYR A 44 8.93 -2.73 -3.85
C TYR A 44 8.49 -3.50 -2.59
N HIS A 45 9.02 -3.13 -1.43
CA HIS A 45 8.65 -3.76 -0.16
C HIS A 45 7.42 -3.14 0.50
N LEU A 46 6.93 -1.97 0.05
CA LEU A 46 5.91 -1.24 0.81
C LEU A 46 4.47 -1.64 0.47
N THR A 47 4.18 -2.15 -0.72
CA THR A 47 2.80 -2.56 -1.10
C THR A 47 2.48 -3.97 -0.67
N MET A 48 3.46 -4.88 -0.76
CA MET A 48 3.33 -6.21 -0.14
C MET A 48 3.18 -6.11 1.38
N LYS A 49 3.72 -5.05 2.01
CA LYS A 49 3.42 -4.73 3.42
C LYS A 49 1.97 -4.33 3.64
N LEU A 50 1.29 -3.69 2.69
CA LEU A 50 -0.12 -3.34 2.85
C LEU A 50 -0.99 -4.60 2.92
N LEU A 51 -0.68 -5.60 2.10
CA LEU A 51 -1.39 -6.88 2.12
C LEU A 51 -1.19 -7.65 3.43
N THR A 52 -0.12 -7.37 4.19
CA THR A 52 0.02 -7.95 5.54
C THR A 52 -1.09 -7.49 6.48
N ILE A 53 -1.63 -6.27 6.33
CA ILE A 53 -2.75 -5.77 7.15
C ILE A 53 -3.96 -6.67 6.94
N LEU A 54 -4.29 -7.00 5.68
CA LEU A 54 -5.40 -7.88 5.34
C LEU A 54 -5.27 -9.25 6.01
N PHE A 55 -4.14 -9.95 5.77
CA PHE A 55 -3.94 -11.31 6.26
C PHE A 55 -3.76 -11.39 7.78
N VAL A 56 -3.03 -10.45 8.39
CA VAL A 56 -2.84 -10.42 9.84
C VAL A 56 -4.17 -10.12 10.54
N THR A 57 -4.94 -9.15 10.05
CA THR A 57 -6.24 -8.82 10.63
C THR A 57 -7.20 -10.00 10.49
N PHE A 58 -7.22 -10.67 9.32
CA PHE A 58 -7.99 -11.89 9.12
C PHE A 58 -7.61 -12.99 10.12
N ALA A 59 -6.32 -13.29 10.27
CA ALA A 59 -5.85 -14.34 11.17
C ALA A 59 -6.17 -14.03 12.64
N LEU A 60 -5.95 -12.78 13.07
CA LEU A 60 -6.28 -12.34 14.43
C LEU A 60 -7.79 -12.38 14.69
N ALA A 61 -8.61 -11.95 13.73
CA ALA A 61 -10.06 -12.01 13.82
C ALA A 61 -10.56 -13.46 13.86
N LEU A 62 -9.95 -14.35 13.08
CA LEU A 62 -10.31 -15.76 13.03
C LEU A 62 -9.98 -16.48 14.35
N ILE A 63 -8.82 -16.20 14.93
CA ILE A 63 -8.45 -16.67 16.28
C ILE A 63 -9.39 -16.06 17.33
N GLY A 64 -9.67 -14.76 17.24
CA GLY A 64 -10.57 -14.07 18.16
C GLY A 64 -11.97 -14.67 18.14
N THR A 65 -12.56 -14.89 16.97
CA THR A 65 -13.89 -15.51 16.84
C THR A 65 -13.90 -16.91 17.43
N LYS A 66 -12.84 -17.70 17.21
CA LYS A 66 -12.72 -19.02 17.84
C LYS A 66 -12.68 -18.96 19.37
N ILE A 67 -11.95 -18.01 19.94
CA ILE A 67 -11.80 -17.86 21.40
C ILE A 67 -13.08 -17.31 22.05
N PHE A 68 -13.70 -16.28 21.45
CA PHE A 68 -14.82 -15.56 22.07
C PHE A 68 -16.20 -16.12 21.70
N GLN A 69 -16.37 -16.63 20.48
CA GLN A 69 -17.65 -17.18 19.99
C GLN A 69 -17.67 -18.71 20.03
N GLY A 70 -16.51 -19.36 20.23
CA GLY A 70 -16.39 -20.83 20.22
C GLY A 70 -16.25 -21.44 18.82
N ASP A 71 -16.54 -20.67 17.76
CA ASP A 71 -16.57 -21.13 16.38
C ASP A 71 -15.76 -20.23 15.42
N TRP A 72 -15.36 -20.82 14.29
CA TRP A 72 -14.62 -20.13 13.25
C TRP A 72 -15.57 -19.30 12.39
N ASN A 73 -15.59 -17.99 12.56
CA ASN A 73 -16.41 -17.11 11.73
C ASN A 73 -15.61 -16.55 10.56
N LEU A 74 -15.54 -17.31 9.47
CA LEU A 74 -14.80 -16.96 8.26
C LEU A 74 -15.35 -15.70 7.58
N VAL A 75 -16.67 -15.56 7.50
CA VAL A 75 -17.34 -14.41 6.88
C VAL A 75 -16.98 -13.13 7.62
N PHE A 76 -17.20 -13.08 8.94
CA PHE A 76 -16.86 -11.91 9.74
C PHE A 76 -15.36 -11.58 9.65
N SER A 77 -14.50 -12.59 9.83
CA SER A 77 -13.04 -12.38 9.85
C SER A 77 -12.51 -11.88 8.51
N GLY A 78 -13.00 -12.44 7.40
CA GLY A 78 -12.62 -12.05 6.05
C GLY A 78 -13.01 -10.61 5.72
N ASN A 79 -14.25 -10.25 6.06
CA ASN A 79 -14.76 -8.89 5.87
C ASN A 79 -14.08 -7.87 6.80
N LEU A 80 -13.75 -8.25 8.04
CA LEU A 80 -12.98 -7.41 8.95
C LEU A 80 -11.55 -7.14 8.43
N GLY A 81 -10.89 -8.16 7.88
CA GLY A 81 -9.60 -7.99 7.23
C GLY A 81 -9.65 -7.00 6.07
N MET A 82 -10.67 -7.13 5.21
CA MET A 82 -10.87 -6.20 4.09
C MET A 82 -11.22 -4.79 4.59
N ALA A 83 -12.06 -4.66 5.63
CA ALA A 83 -12.40 -3.38 6.23
C ALA A 83 -11.16 -2.67 6.80
N ALA A 84 -10.27 -3.38 7.50
CA ALA A 84 -9.03 -2.81 8.01
C ALA A 84 -8.10 -2.33 6.87
N PHE A 85 -7.99 -3.12 5.80
CA PHE A 85 -7.25 -2.71 4.60
C PHE A 85 -7.83 -1.43 4.01
N MET A 86 -9.15 -1.37 3.80
CA MET A 86 -9.84 -0.21 3.20
C MET A 86 -9.78 1.04 4.09
N LEU A 87 -9.84 0.89 5.42
CA LEU A 87 -9.61 2.02 6.33
C LEU A 87 -8.20 2.58 6.19
N PHE A 88 -7.19 1.72 6.12
CA PHE A 88 -5.81 2.16 5.98
C PHE A 88 -5.59 2.92 4.67
N THR A 89 -6.11 2.41 3.54
CA THR A 89 -6.03 3.12 2.26
C THR A 89 -6.87 4.39 2.26
N GLY A 90 -8.05 4.38 2.88
CA GLY A 90 -8.94 5.53 2.98
C GLY A 90 -8.28 6.69 3.72
N PHE A 91 -7.65 6.40 4.87
CA PHE A 91 -6.87 7.40 5.59
C PHE A 91 -5.61 7.86 4.85
N ALA A 92 -5.02 7.02 3.99
CA ALA A 92 -3.87 7.40 3.19
C ALA A 92 -4.20 8.55 2.20
N HIS A 93 -5.46 8.68 1.76
CA HIS A 93 -5.91 9.78 0.90
C HIS A 93 -5.75 11.16 1.55
N PHE A 94 -5.90 11.24 2.88
CA PHE A 94 -5.74 12.49 3.63
C PHE A 94 -4.30 12.82 3.97
N LYS A 95 -3.40 11.84 3.86
CA LYS A 95 -1.97 11.98 4.16
C LYS A 95 -1.11 12.21 2.92
N PHE A 96 -1.43 11.53 1.82
CA PHE A 96 -0.66 11.54 0.57
C PHE A 96 -1.42 12.18 -0.59
N GLN A 97 -2.35 13.09 -0.29
CA GLN A 97 -3.26 13.72 -1.24
C GLN A 97 -2.56 14.30 -2.46
N LYS A 98 -1.40 14.94 -2.27
CA LYS A 98 -0.63 15.54 -3.37
C LYS A 98 -0.10 14.48 -4.34
N GLY A 99 0.41 13.36 -3.84
CA GLY A 99 0.89 12.26 -4.67
C GLY A 99 -0.24 11.54 -5.37
N MET A 100 -1.37 11.32 -4.68
CA MET A 100 -2.56 10.69 -5.28
C MET A 100 -3.18 11.55 -6.36
N ALA A 101 -3.17 12.88 -6.21
CA ALA A 101 -3.67 13.79 -7.24
C ALA A 101 -2.88 13.68 -8.55
N LEU A 102 -1.60 13.32 -8.51
CA LEU A 102 -0.80 13.06 -9.71
C LEU A 102 -1.19 11.76 -10.42
N MET A 103 -1.83 10.82 -9.72
CA MET A 103 -2.32 9.57 -10.29
C MET A 103 -3.60 9.76 -11.11
N ILE A 104 -4.33 10.86 -10.88
CA ILE A 104 -5.58 11.14 -11.57
C ILE A 104 -5.28 11.64 -13.00
N PRO A 105 -5.93 11.06 -14.03
CA PRO A 105 -5.78 11.48 -15.42
C PRO A 105 -6.00 12.98 -15.63
N GLU A 106 -5.36 13.55 -16.65
CA GLU A 106 -5.33 15.00 -16.87
C GLU A 106 -6.68 15.59 -17.29
N PHE A 107 -7.52 14.81 -17.96
CA PHE A 107 -8.85 15.24 -18.39
C PHE A 107 -9.86 15.37 -17.22
N ILE A 108 -9.53 14.87 -16.02
CA ILE A 108 -10.40 14.99 -14.85
C ILE A 108 -10.07 16.27 -14.09
N PRO A 109 -10.99 17.25 -14.03
CA PRO A 109 -10.79 18.47 -13.26
C PRO A 109 -10.87 18.20 -11.75
N ALA A 110 -10.44 19.18 -10.95
CA ALA A 110 -10.55 19.14 -9.49
C ALA A 110 -9.99 17.85 -8.85
N LYS A 111 -8.78 17.43 -9.25
CA LYS A 111 -8.14 16.17 -8.80
C LYS A 111 -8.17 15.97 -7.28
N MET A 112 -7.94 17.04 -6.51
CA MET A 112 -7.97 16.98 -5.04
C MET A 112 -9.35 16.58 -4.49
N PHE A 113 -10.44 17.05 -5.08
CA PHE A 113 -11.80 16.64 -4.69
C PHE A 113 -11.95 15.12 -4.83
N TRP A 114 -11.55 14.58 -5.98
CA TRP A 114 -11.65 13.14 -6.25
C TRP A 114 -10.78 12.31 -5.31
N VAL A 115 -9.59 12.78 -4.93
CA VAL A 115 -8.76 12.11 -3.91
C VAL A 115 -9.51 12.03 -2.58
N TYR A 116 -10.07 13.12 -2.08
CA TYR A 116 -10.82 13.06 -0.81
C TYR A 116 -12.10 12.24 -0.91
N PHE A 117 -12.82 12.36 -2.04
CA PHE A 117 -14.06 11.64 -2.28
C PHE A 117 -13.84 10.13 -2.34
N THR A 118 -12.81 9.67 -3.07
CA THR A 118 -12.46 8.25 -3.12
C THR A 118 -11.98 7.74 -1.77
N GLY A 119 -11.22 8.52 -1.00
CA GLY A 119 -10.86 8.16 0.38
C GLY A 119 -12.08 7.99 1.30
N LEU A 120 -13.12 8.81 1.14
CA LEU A 120 -14.38 8.64 1.87
C LEU A 120 -15.16 7.39 1.43
N ILE A 121 -15.17 7.08 0.14
CA ILE A 121 -15.77 5.84 -0.38
C ILE A 121 -15.08 4.62 0.24
N GLU A 122 -13.76 4.61 0.35
CA GLU A 122 -13.02 3.51 0.96
C GLU A 122 -13.39 3.30 2.44
N ILE A 123 -13.52 4.39 3.21
CA ILE A 123 -13.97 4.34 4.60
C ILE A 123 -15.43 3.85 4.69
N ALA A 124 -16.31 4.34 3.82
CA ALA A 124 -17.70 3.90 3.77
C ALA A 124 -17.83 2.42 3.40
N ALA A 125 -17.02 1.93 2.46
CA ALA A 125 -16.96 0.52 2.10
C ALA A 125 -16.48 -0.34 3.28
N ALA A 126 -15.47 0.10 4.03
CA ALA A 126 -15.02 -0.60 5.22
C ALA A 126 -16.15 -0.77 6.25
N ILE A 127 -16.93 0.28 6.48
CA ILE A 127 -18.09 0.23 7.38
C ILE A 127 -19.18 -0.68 6.80
N GLY A 128 -19.50 -0.55 5.52
CA GLY A 128 -20.55 -1.32 4.85
C GLY A 128 -20.29 -2.83 4.84
N LEU A 129 -19.02 -3.26 4.70
CA LEU A 129 -18.64 -4.68 4.78
C LEU A 129 -18.93 -5.30 6.15
N MET A 130 -18.97 -4.48 7.21
CA MET A 130 -19.24 -4.96 8.56
C MET A 130 -20.74 -5.10 8.86
N ILE A 131 -21.62 -4.56 8.01
CA ILE A 131 -23.07 -4.57 8.21
C ILE A 131 -23.69 -5.69 7.37
N PRO A 132 -24.18 -6.80 7.97
CA PRO A 132 -24.64 -7.97 7.22
C PRO A 132 -25.70 -7.68 6.16
N SER A 133 -26.64 -6.77 6.44
CA SER A 133 -27.76 -6.44 5.54
C SER A 133 -27.37 -5.73 4.25
N ILE A 134 -26.19 -5.10 4.19
CA ILE A 134 -25.71 -4.37 3.00
C ILE A 134 -24.34 -4.86 2.52
N ARG A 135 -23.80 -5.92 3.12
CA ARG A 135 -22.44 -6.41 2.85
C ARG A 135 -22.26 -6.87 1.40
N GLU A 136 -23.22 -7.64 0.87
CA GLU A 136 -23.15 -8.14 -0.49
C GLU A 136 -23.13 -6.98 -1.49
N LEU A 137 -24.07 -6.03 -1.34
CA LEU A 137 -24.10 -4.81 -2.15
C LEU A 137 -22.81 -4.01 -2.03
N THR A 138 -22.30 -3.83 -0.80
CA THR A 138 -21.02 -3.14 -0.57
C THR A 138 -19.86 -3.85 -1.25
N SER A 139 -19.85 -5.18 -1.26
CA SER A 139 -18.82 -6.00 -1.90
C SER A 139 -18.83 -5.86 -3.41
N ILE A 140 -20.02 -5.86 -4.03
CA ILE A 140 -20.17 -5.61 -5.48
C ILE A 140 -19.66 -4.21 -5.83
N LEU A 141 -20.10 -3.18 -5.10
CA LEU A 141 -19.66 -1.81 -5.33
C LEU A 141 -18.15 -1.64 -5.10
N LEU A 142 -17.59 -2.32 -4.10
CA LEU A 142 -16.16 -2.30 -3.81
C LEU A 142 -15.35 -2.97 -4.92
N ILE A 143 -15.81 -4.08 -5.48
CA ILE A 143 -15.15 -4.72 -6.64
C ILE A 143 -15.13 -3.77 -7.84
N ILE A 144 -16.25 -3.10 -8.14
CA ILE A 144 -16.33 -2.10 -9.22
C ILE A 144 -15.35 -0.96 -8.95
N PHE A 145 -15.35 -0.42 -7.73
CA PHE A 145 -14.44 0.64 -7.30
C PHE A 145 -12.97 0.24 -7.45
N LEU A 146 -12.61 -0.97 -7.03
CA LEU A 146 -11.27 -1.53 -7.16
C LEU A 146 -10.83 -1.58 -8.64
N VAL A 147 -11.70 -2.02 -9.55
CA VAL A 147 -11.41 -2.02 -10.99
C VAL A 147 -11.18 -0.60 -11.52
N LEU A 148 -11.98 0.38 -11.10
CA LEU A 148 -11.80 1.79 -11.49
C LEU A 148 -10.48 2.37 -10.98
N VAL A 149 -10.12 2.12 -9.72
CA VAL A 149 -8.85 2.55 -9.13
C VAL A 149 -7.65 1.89 -9.83
N PHE A 150 -7.81 0.66 -10.31
CA PHE A 150 -6.77 0.00 -11.07
C PHE A 150 -6.44 0.74 -12.38
N ILE A 151 -7.43 1.33 -13.05
CA ILE A 151 -7.21 2.16 -14.24
C ILE A 151 -6.31 3.37 -13.89
N ALA A 152 -6.57 4.04 -12.76
CA ALA A 152 -5.71 5.12 -12.27
C ALA A 152 -4.29 4.64 -11.92
N ASN A 153 -4.14 3.42 -11.39
CA ASN A 153 -2.84 2.82 -11.14
C ASN A 153 -2.03 2.55 -12.42
N ILE A 154 -2.69 2.20 -13.52
CA ILE A 154 -2.03 2.05 -14.83
C ILE A 154 -1.47 3.41 -15.28
N ASP A 155 -2.27 4.47 -15.28
CA ASP A 155 -1.85 5.81 -15.71
C ASP A 155 -0.72 6.36 -14.83
N SER A 156 -0.87 6.23 -13.50
CA SER A 156 0.17 6.55 -12.51
C SER A 156 1.49 5.84 -12.79
N SER A 157 1.44 4.55 -13.14
CA SER A 157 2.64 3.75 -13.43
C SER A 157 3.28 4.14 -14.77
N ARG A 158 2.50 4.53 -15.77
CA ARG A 158 3.02 5.07 -17.04
C ARG A 158 3.75 6.39 -16.80
N LYS A 159 3.18 7.27 -15.98
CA LYS A 159 3.75 8.57 -15.59
C LYS A 159 4.89 8.46 -14.56
N LYS A 160 5.13 7.28 -14.00
CA LYS A 160 6.11 7.03 -12.92
C LYS A 160 5.84 7.91 -11.69
N VAL A 161 4.58 8.04 -11.28
CA VAL A 161 4.23 8.82 -10.09
C VAL A 161 4.84 8.19 -8.83
N ASN A 162 5.45 9.03 -7.98
CA ASN A 162 5.89 8.69 -6.65
C ASN A 162 4.90 9.23 -5.62
N LEU A 163 4.15 8.31 -4.98
CA LEU A 163 3.10 8.67 -4.02
C LEU A 163 3.62 9.45 -2.80
N PHE A 164 4.81 9.09 -2.29
CA PHE A 164 5.35 9.67 -1.05
C PHE A 164 6.03 11.01 -1.25
N LYS A 165 6.65 11.22 -2.42
CA LYS A 165 7.33 12.47 -2.77
C LYS A 165 6.46 13.45 -3.54
N ALA A 166 5.33 12.99 -4.08
CA ALA A 166 4.49 13.75 -4.99
C ALA A 166 5.26 14.30 -6.20
N ASP A 167 6.02 13.42 -6.87
CA ASP A 167 6.77 13.72 -8.10
C ASP A 167 6.68 12.55 -9.11
N TYR A 168 7.44 12.61 -10.21
CA TYR A 168 7.49 11.56 -11.24
C TYR A 168 8.74 10.65 -11.14
N SER A 169 9.29 10.48 -9.95
CA SER A 169 10.47 9.63 -9.67
C SER A 169 10.12 8.20 -9.26
N GLY A 170 8.91 7.74 -9.57
CA GLY A 170 8.36 6.46 -9.16
C GLY A 170 8.91 5.26 -9.95
N PRO A 171 8.57 4.03 -9.52
CA PRO A 171 9.12 2.78 -10.05
C PRO A 171 8.58 2.39 -11.44
N GLY A 172 7.53 3.06 -11.90
CA GLY A 172 6.96 2.89 -13.25
C GLY A 172 6.21 1.57 -13.46
N MET A 173 6.08 1.15 -14.73
CA MET A 173 5.30 -0.04 -15.13
C MET A 173 5.78 -1.35 -14.49
N SER A 174 7.06 -1.49 -14.16
CA SER A 174 7.57 -2.70 -13.50
C SER A 174 6.87 -2.99 -12.17
N TYR A 175 6.50 -1.94 -11.43
CA TYR A 175 5.79 -2.03 -10.17
C TYR A 175 4.30 -2.37 -10.35
N LEU A 176 3.68 -1.90 -11.44
CA LEU A 176 2.32 -2.27 -11.79
C LEU A 176 2.19 -3.81 -11.92
N TYR A 177 3.07 -4.43 -12.72
CA TYR A 177 3.01 -5.86 -12.97
C TYR A 177 3.39 -6.71 -11.77
N LYS A 178 4.40 -6.29 -11.00
CA LYS A 178 4.93 -7.09 -9.88
C LYS A 178 4.12 -6.98 -8.59
N GLU A 179 3.47 -5.85 -8.34
CA GLU A 179 2.78 -5.62 -7.07
C GLU A 179 1.32 -5.24 -7.23
N ARG A 180 1.00 -4.29 -8.12
CA ARG A 180 -0.39 -3.81 -8.24
C ARG A 180 -1.32 -4.86 -8.79
N ILE A 181 -0.95 -5.55 -9.88
CA ILE A 181 -1.79 -6.60 -10.48
C ILE A 181 -2.03 -7.75 -9.49
N PRO A 182 -1.01 -8.37 -8.85
CA PRO A 182 -1.24 -9.42 -7.88
C PRO A 182 -2.11 -8.97 -6.71
N MET A 183 -1.84 -7.78 -6.14
CA MET A 183 -2.65 -7.23 -5.07
C MET A 183 -4.10 -7.02 -5.51
N GLN A 184 -4.32 -6.49 -6.71
CA GLN A 184 -5.65 -6.23 -7.25
C GLN A 184 -6.47 -7.52 -7.38
N ILE A 185 -5.85 -8.57 -7.91
CA ILE A 185 -6.49 -9.89 -8.05
C ILE A 185 -6.85 -10.44 -6.67
N ILE A 186 -5.93 -10.36 -5.70
CA ILE A 186 -6.17 -10.84 -4.33
C ILE A 186 -7.32 -10.07 -3.69
N LEU A 187 -7.36 -8.74 -3.77
CA LEU A 187 -8.41 -7.93 -3.15
C LEU A 187 -9.79 -8.20 -3.76
N ILE A 188 -9.87 -8.33 -5.09
CA ILE A 188 -11.13 -8.64 -5.78
C ILE A 188 -11.61 -10.04 -5.41
N ALA A 189 -10.73 -11.04 -5.50
CA ALA A 189 -11.06 -12.43 -5.17
C ALA A 189 -11.46 -12.56 -3.69
N TRP A 190 -10.76 -11.88 -2.78
CA TRP A 190 -11.06 -11.85 -1.35
C TRP A 190 -12.43 -11.25 -1.06
N THR A 191 -12.71 -10.08 -1.65
CA THR A 191 -13.99 -9.38 -1.48
C THR A 191 -15.14 -10.21 -2.02
N TRP A 192 -14.97 -10.83 -3.19
CA TRP A 192 -15.97 -11.73 -3.75
C TRP A 192 -16.20 -12.95 -2.87
N PHE A 193 -15.13 -13.61 -2.40
CA PHE A 193 -15.23 -14.85 -1.65
C PHE A 193 -15.92 -14.65 -0.29
N PHE A 194 -15.48 -13.67 0.50
CA PHE A 194 -16.03 -13.43 1.85
C PHE A 194 -17.26 -12.54 1.87
N GLY A 195 -17.41 -11.65 0.90
CA GLY A 195 -18.48 -10.67 0.85
C GLY A 195 -19.71 -11.09 0.06
N ILE A 196 -19.56 -12.06 -0.86
CA ILE A 196 -20.63 -12.52 -1.76
C ILE A 196 -20.79 -14.04 -1.68
N TYR A 197 -19.73 -14.82 -1.92
CA TYR A 197 -19.85 -16.28 -2.03
C TYR A 197 -20.15 -16.99 -0.71
N LEU A 198 -19.49 -16.57 0.38
CA LEU A 198 -19.72 -17.12 1.72
C LEU A 198 -20.76 -16.36 2.55
N ASN A 199 -21.20 -15.18 2.09
CA ASN A 199 -22.08 -14.29 2.83
C ASN A 199 -23.54 -14.77 2.81
#